data_AF-A0AAQ4D8B1-F1
#
_entry.id   AF-A0AAQ4D8B1-F1
#
_cell.length_a   1.000
_cell.length_b   1.000
_cell.length_c   1.000
_cell.angle_alpha   90.00
_cell.angle_beta   90.00
_cell.angle_gamma   90.00
#
_symmetry.space_group_name_H-M   'P 1'
#
loop_
_entity.id
_entity.type
_entity.pdbx_description
1 polymer ?
#
loop_
_entity_poly.entity_id
_entity_poly.type
_entity_poly.pdbx_seq_one_letter_code
_entity_poly.pdbx_strand_id
1 'polypeptide(L)' 'MAMQAFGNGPRNCIGMRFAYMELRYTFAHILRKYRLEKTENSEKDPPSIDMNPLVLKIKGGVRVRAVPLRCAAHSNTQ' A
#
# COMPACT_ATOMS: atom_id res chain seq x y z
N MET A 1 -24.11 -4.35 -6.06
CA MET A 1 -22.67 -4.63 -5.85
C MET A 1 -21.87 -3.44 -6.36
N ALA A 2 -21.39 -2.56 -5.47
CA ALA A 2 -20.79 -1.28 -5.86
C ALA A 2 -19.31 -1.22 -5.42
N MET A 3 -18.43 -1.81 -6.22
CA MET A 3 -16.99 -1.57 -6.16
C MET A 3 -16.46 -1.63 -7.60
N GLN A 4 -16.24 -0.47 -8.21
CA GLN A 4 -15.76 -0.33 -9.60
C GLN A 4 -14.42 0.41 -9.64
N ALA A 5 -13.46 -0.03 -8.81
CA ALA A 5 -12.14 0.60 -8.71
C ALA A 5 -11.37 0.60 -10.05
N PHE A 6 -11.68 -0.34 -10.94
CA PHE A 6 -11.05 -0.50 -12.26
C PHE A 6 -12.02 -0.21 -13.42
N GLY A 7 -13.15 0.43 -13.14
CA GLY A 7 -14.25 0.62 -14.09
C GLY A 7 -15.01 -0.66 -14.40
N ASN A 8 -16.03 -0.55 -15.25
CA ASN A 8 -16.83 -1.67 -15.76
C ASN A 8 -17.23 -1.38 -17.22
N GLY A 9 -17.45 -2.44 -18.02
CA GLY A 9 -17.81 -2.32 -19.43
C GLY A 9 -16.62 -2.42 -20.40
N PRO A 10 -16.79 -2.03 -21.69
CA PRO A 10 -15.79 -2.24 -22.75
C PRO A 10 -14.51 -1.42 -22.58
N ARG A 11 -14.51 -0.45 -21.66
CA ARG A 11 -13.36 0.39 -21.29
C ARG A 11 -12.91 0.11 -19.86
N ASN A 12 -13.08 -1.13 -19.38
CA ASN A 12 -12.52 -1.55 -18.10
C ASN A 12 -10.98 -1.54 -18.13
N CYS A 13 -10.36 -1.50 -16.96
CA CYS A 13 -8.91 -1.54 -16.87
C CYS A 13 -8.39 -2.91 -17.33
N ILE A 14 -7.72 -2.94 -18.48
CA ILE A 14 -7.02 -4.13 -18.99
C ILE A 14 -5.94 -4.63 -18.01
N GLY A 15 -5.36 -3.70 -17.23
CA GLY A 15 -4.35 -3.98 -16.21
C GLY A 15 -4.90 -4.53 -14.89
N MET A 16 -6.21 -4.74 -14.75
CA MET A 16 -6.81 -5.17 -13.48
C MET A 16 -6.14 -6.42 -12.88
N ARG A 17 -5.92 -7.45 -13.70
CA ARG A 17 -5.28 -8.70 -13.24
C ARG A 17 -3.83 -8.47 -12.80
N PHE A 18 -3.10 -7.66 -13.55
CA PHE A 18 -1.73 -7.30 -13.22
C PHE A 18 -1.65 -6.51 -11.91
N ALA A 19 -2.50 -5.50 -11.74
CA ALA A 19 -2.58 -4.70 -10.52
C ALA A 19 -2.87 -5.56 -9.28
N TYR A 20 -3.79 -6.53 -9.37
CA TYR A 20 -4.04 -7.46 -8.26
C TYR A 20 -2.86 -8.37 -7.96
N MET A 21 -2.16 -8.87 -8.97
CA MET A 21 -0.97 -9.70 -8.78
C MET A 21 0.15 -8.91 -8.09
N GLU A 22 0.44 -7.71 -8.58
CA GLU A 22 1.45 -6.82 -8.02
C GLU A 22 1.11 -6.45 -6.58
N LEU A 23 -0.15 -6.06 -6.31
CA LEU A 23 -0.59 -5.68 -4.97
C LEU A 23 -0.47 -6.84 -3.97
N ARG A 24 -0.89 -8.04 -4.35
CA ARG A 24 -0.79 -9.23 -3.48
C ARG A 24 0.66 -9.60 -3.22
N TYR A 25 1.50 -9.60 -4.26
CA TYR A 25 2.90 -9.96 -4.16
C TYR A 25 3.68 -8.97 -3.29
N THR A 26 3.51 -7.67 -3.53
CA THR A 26 4.14 -6.59 -2.76
C THR A 26 3.76 -6.65 -1.29
N PHE A 27 2.47 -6.78 -0.96
CA PHE A 27 2.04 -6.92 0.42
C PHE A 27 2.57 -8.19 1.09
N ALA A 28 2.51 -9.34 0.42
CA ALA A 28 3.05 -10.58 0.97
C ALA A 28 4.56 -10.45 1.26
N HIS A 29 5.32 -9.80 0.37
CA HIS A 29 6.75 -9.59 0.54
C HIS A 29 7.07 -8.66 1.72
N ILE A 30 6.36 -7.53 1.82
CA ILE A 30 6.54 -6.55 2.89
C ILE A 30 6.18 -7.17 4.24
N LEU A 31 5.00 -7.77 4.35
CA LEU A 31 4.48 -8.33 5.61
C LEU A 31 5.27 -9.55 6.10
N ARG A 32 5.93 -10.29 5.19
CA ARG A 32 6.81 -11.41 5.57
C ARG A 32 8.13 -10.94 6.18
N LYS A 33 8.61 -9.75 5.83
CA LYS A 33 9.92 -9.23 6.26
C LYS A 33 9.82 -8.14 7.32
N TYR A 34 8.73 -7.39 7.35
CA TYR A 34 8.60 -6.19 8.19
C TYR A 34 7.24 -6.17 8.91
N ARG A 35 7.28 -5.72 10.16
CA ARG A 35 6.14 -5.26 10.95
C ARG A 35 6.03 -3.76 10.77
N LEU A 36 4.88 -3.29 10.27
CA LEU A 36 4.60 -1.86 10.14
C LEU A 36 3.96 -1.35 11.44
N GLU A 37 4.59 -0.37 12.07
CA GLU A 37 4.12 0.27 13.29
C GLU A 37 3.70 1.72 13.04
N LYS A 38 2.63 2.15 13.72
CA LYS A 38 2.15 3.53 13.68
C LYS A 38 3.19 4.44 14.34
N THR A 39 3.45 5.60 13.72
CA THR A 39 4.30 6.63 14.32
C THR A 39 3.40 7.68 14.96
N GLU A 40 3.87 8.35 16.01
CA GLU A 40 3.14 9.47 16.65
C GLU A 40 2.80 10.60 15.67
N ASN A 41 3.58 10.69 14.59
CA ASN A 41 3.48 11.66 13.51
C ASN A 41 2.69 11.17 12.27
N SER A 42 1.96 10.05 12.39
CA SER A 42 1.05 9.58 11.33
C SER A 42 -0.18 10.50 11.23
N GLU A 43 -0.68 10.73 10.01
CA GLU A 43 -1.92 11.49 9.75
C GLU A 43 -3.07 10.94 10.61
N LYS A 44 -3.96 11.83 11.08
CA LYS A 44 -5.11 11.45 11.92
C LYS A 44 -6.03 10.51 11.14
N ASP A 45 -6.60 9.53 11.84
CA ASP A 45 -7.68 8.69 11.30
C ASP A 45 -9.01 9.43 11.57
N PRO A 46 -9.79 9.88 10.57
CA PRO A 46 -9.65 9.69 9.12
C PRO A 46 -8.70 10.70 8.45
N PRO A 47 -7.94 10.26 7.42
CA PRO A 47 -6.95 11.09 6.75
C PRO A 47 -7.61 12.18 5.89
N SER A 48 -6.97 13.35 5.82
CA SER A 48 -7.40 14.40 4.89
C SER A 48 -6.98 14.04 3.45
N ILE A 49 -7.93 14.09 2.51
CA ILE A 49 -7.72 13.68 1.11
C ILE A 49 -7.49 14.92 0.25
N ASP A 50 -6.38 14.93 -0.49
CA ASP A 50 -6.15 15.88 -1.57
C ASP A 50 -6.82 15.35 -2.84
N MET A 51 -7.85 16.08 -3.28
CA MET A 51 -8.62 15.79 -4.49
C MET A 51 -7.86 16.23 -5.73
N ASN A 52 -6.99 15.35 -6.25
CA ASN A 52 -6.45 15.51 -7.59
C ASN A 52 -7.35 14.78 -8.60
N PRO A 53 -7.58 15.34 -9.81
CA PRO A 53 -8.51 14.77 -10.78
C PRO A 53 -8.05 13.42 -11.37
N LEU A 54 -6.80 13.03 -11.15
CA LEU A 54 -6.23 11.79 -11.68
C LEU A 54 -6.10 10.68 -10.62
N VAL A 55 -5.65 11.01 -9.40
CA VAL A 55 -5.41 10.04 -8.32
C VAL A 55 -5.67 10.70 -6.97
N LEU A 56 -6.50 10.09 -6.13
CA LEU A 56 -6.71 10.52 -4.75
C LEU A 56 -5.43 10.29 -3.94
N LYS A 57 -4.96 11.32 -3.23
CA LYS A 57 -3.78 11.23 -2.37
C LYS A 57 -4.14 11.65 -0.96
N ILE A 58 -3.49 11.06 0.03
CA ILE A 58 -3.59 11.51 1.43
C ILE A 58 -2.69 12.74 1.57
N LYS A 59 -3.27 13.84 2.06
CA LYS A 59 -2.53 15.07 2.35
C LYS A 59 -1.49 14.79 3.44
N GLY A 60 -0.25 15.18 3.20
CA GLY A 60 0.86 14.92 4.14
C GLY A 60 1.45 13.50 4.12
N GLY A 61 0.85 12.56 3.38
CA GLY A 61 1.33 11.19 3.25
C GLY A 61 1.21 10.35 4.54
N VAL A 62 1.52 9.06 4.43
CA VAL A 62 1.42 8.11 5.56
C VAL A 62 2.82 7.69 6.00
N ARG A 63 3.26 8.21 7.15
CA ARG A 63 4.53 7.80 7.78
C ARG A 63 4.30 6.59 8.68
N VAL A 64 4.96 5.48 8.37
CA VAL A 64 4.96 4.24 9.16
C VAL A 64 6.40 3.81 9.45
N ARG A 65 6.61 3.18 10.61
CA ARG A 65 7.90 2.60 10.98
C ARG A 65 7.92 1.13 10.56
N ALA A 66 8.89 0.74 9.73
CA ALA A 66 9.07 -0.66 9.34
C ALA A 66 10.11 -1.34 10.26
N VAL A 67 9.64 -2.21 11.15
CA VAL A 67 10.48 -3.01 12.06
C VAL A 67 10.72 -4.38 11.41
N PRO A 68 11.96 -4.85 11.22
CA PRO A 68 12.19 -6.17 10.63
C PRO A 68 11.64 -7.28 11.54
N LEU A 69 10.88 -8.20 10.95
CA LEU A 69 10.45 -9.42 11.64
C LEU A 69 11.68 -10.32 11.81
N ARG A 70 11.99 -10.69 13.06
CA ARG A 70 13.16 -11.47 13.45
C ARG A 70 13.17 -12.84 12.75
N CYS A 71 13.80 -12.85 11.58
CA CYS A 71 14.31 -14.00 10.84
C CYS A 71 15.14 -13.54 9.62
N ALA A 72 14.96 -12.30 9.16
CA ALA A 72 15.76 -11.70 8.08
C ALA A 72 17.07 -11.01 8.55
N ALA A 73 17.42 -11.08 9.84
CA ALA A 73 18.68 -10.53 10.38
C ALA A 73 19.90 -11.46 10.20
N HIS A 74 19.76 -12.57 9.49
CA HIS A 74 20.86 -13.46 9.14
C HIS A 74 21.06 -13.48 7.61
N SER A 75 21.74 -12.45 7.08
CA SER A 75 22.64 -12.53 5.90
C SER A 75 23.01 -11.12 5.41
N ASN A 76 24.00 -10.50 6.06
CA ASN A 76 25.07 -9.66 5.48
C ASN A 76 25.63 -8.70 6.52
N THR A 77 26.33 -9.29 7.49
CA THR A 77 27.64 -8.79 7.92
C THR A 77 28.65 -9.81 7.43
N GLN A 78 29.04 -9.68 6.17
CA GLN A 78 30.42 -9.79 5.73
C GLN A 78 30.70 -8.54 4.90
#